data_AF-A0A944T2U7-F1
#
_entry.id   AF-A0A944T2U7-F1
#
_cell.length_a   1.000
_cell.length_b   1.000
_cell.length_c   1.000
_cell.angle_alpha   90.00
_cell.angle_beta   90.00
_cell.angle_gamma   90.00
#
_symmetry.space_group_name_H-M   'P 1'
#
loop_
_entity.id
_entity.type
_entity.pdbx_description
1 polymer ?
#
loop_
_entity_poly.entity_id
_entity_poly.type
_entity_poly.pdbx_seq_one_letter_code
_entity_poly.pdbx_strand_id
1 'polypeptide(L)'
;MKKLILILFISCTQNTSFIEVVNKEAYLELIKQNHQIIDVRTPNEFENGHIENAVNIDFKAADFIENISALNKNKTLLIYCRSGNRSGKAAKIMDSLGFTKIYDLEGGFMNW
;
A
#
# COMPACT_ATOMS: atom_id res chain seq x y z
N MET A 1 -16.63 -51.59 -10.36
CA MET A 1 -15.33 -50.92 -10.28
C MET A 1 -15.44 -49.55 -10.95
N LYS A 2 -15.08 -48.48 -10.23
CA LYS A 2 -14.37 -47.27 -10.75
C LYS A 2 -15.12 -46.47 -11.85
N LYS A 3 -15.54 -45.22 -11.67
CA LYS A 3 -14.85 -44.08 -11.04
C LYS A 3 -15.87 -43.00 -10.65
N LEU A 4 -15.78 -42.57 -9.39
CA LEU A 4 -16.34 -41.31 -8.90
C LEU A 4 -15.41 -40.19 -9.41
N ILE A 5 -15.89 -39.34 -10.32
CA ILE A 5 -15.16 -38.15 -10.78
C ILE A 5 -15.54 -37.01 -9.83
N LEU A 6 -14.62 -36.70 -8.91
CA LEU A 6 -14.70 -35.57 -8.01
C LEU A 6 -14.12 -34.35 -8.74
N ILE A 7 -14.98 -33.50 -9.29
CA ILE A 7 -14.59 -32.21 -9.88
C ILE A 7 -14.34 -31.25 -8.71
N LEU A 8 -13.07 -31.07 -8.35
CA LEU A 8 -12.64 -29.98 -7.48
C LEU A 8 -12.85 -28.66 -8.25
N PHE A 9 -13.92 -27.94 -7.94
CA PHE A 9 -14.00 -26.52 -8.25
C PHE A 9 -12.94 -25.81 -7.39
N ILE A 10 -11.75 -25.65 -7.96
CA ILE A 10 -10.77 -24.68 -7.46
C ILE A 10 -11.40 -23.33 -7.77
N SER A 11 -12.16 -22.80 -6.81
CA SER A 11 -12.56 -21.40 -6.81
C SER A 11 -11.26 -20.60 -6.82
N CYS A 12 -10.92 -20.08 -7.99
CA CYS A 12 -9.89 -19.08 -8.13
C CYS A 12 -10.43 -17.84 -7.41
N THR A 13 -10.08 -17.65 -6.14
CA THR A 13 -10.31 -16.38 -5.45
C THR A 13 -9.51 -15.35 -6.20
N GLN A 14 -10.18 -14.60 -7.09
CA GLN A 14 -9.59 -13.42 -7.68
C GLN A 14 -9.40 -12.44 -6.52
N ASN A 15 -8.16 -12.32 -6.04
CA ASN A 15 -7.76 -11.23 -5.17
C ASN A 15 -7.90 -9.95 -6.01
N THR A 16 -9.08 -9.35 -5.99
CA THR A 16 -9.30 -8.01 -6.52
C THR A 16 -8.59 -7.05 -5.59
N SER A 17 -7.39 -6.65 -5.99
CA SER A 17 -6.62 -5.64 -5.30
C SER A 17 -7.30 -4.27 -5.47
N PHE A 18 -7.33 -3.50 -4.39
CA PHE A 18 -8.09 -2.27 -4.28
C PHE A 18 -7.16 -1.10 -3.99
N ILE A 19 -7.03 -0.17 -4.94
CA ILE A 19 -6.38 1.12 -4.75
C ILE A 19 -7.46 2.20 -4.71
N GLU A 20 -7.55 2.94 -3.61
CA GLU A 20 -8.41 4.11 -3.48
C GLU A 20 -7.58 5.33 -3.11
N VAL A 21 -7.75 6.41 -3.87
CA VAL A 21 -7.19 7.72 -3.50
C VAL A 21 -8.20 8.38 -2.58
N VAL A 22 -7.77 8.71 -1.35
CA VAL A 22 -8.65 9.27 -0.32
C VAL A 22 -8.21 10.67 0.08
N ASN A 23 -9.17 11.52 0.39
CA ASN A 23 -8.91 12.85 0.94
C ASN A 23 -8.35 12.78 2.37
N LYS A 24 -7.93 13.94 2.88
CA LYS A 24 -7.33 14.07 4.22
C LYS A 24 -8.26 13.57 5.32
N GLU A 25 -9.54 13.91 5.27
CA GLU A 25 -10.51 13.58 6.31
C GLU A 25 -10.68 12.06 6.43
N ALA A 26 -10.84 11.37 5.31
CA ALA A 26 -10.92 9.91 5.29
C ALA A 26 -9.60 9.27 5.75
N TYR A 27 -8.45 9.83 5.34
CA TYR A 27 -7.13 9.34 5.76
C TYR A 27 -6.95 9.45 7.28
N LEU A 28 -7.39 10.56 7.90
CA LEU A 28 -7.36 10.76 9.35
C LEU A 28 -8.20 9.74 10.13
N GLU A 29 -9.28 9.22 9.55
CA GLU A 29 -10.02 8.12 10.17
C GLU A 29 -9.32 6.77 10.03
N LEU A 30 -8.63 6.55 8.90
CA LEU A 30 -7.91 5.32 8.62
C LEU A 30 -6.66 5.15 9.51
N ILE A 31 -5.91 6.22 9.79
CA ILE A 31 -4.71 6.14 10.66
C ILE A 31 -5.03 5.78 12.11
N LYS A 32 -6.28 5.96 12.57
CA LYS A 32 -6.72 5.56 13.92
C LYS A 32 -6.78 4.05 14.08
N GLN A 33 -6.78 3.31 12.97
CA GLN A 33 -6.77 1.86 12.94
C GLN A 33 -5.34 1.34 12.80
N ASN A 34 -5.14 0.05 13.12
CA ASN A 34 -3.85 -0.60 12.97
C ASN A 34 -3.56 -0.94 11.49
N HIS A 35 -3.12 0.06 10.71
CA HIS A 35 -2.72 -0.08 9.31
C HIS A 35 -1.21 0.08 9.13
N GLN A 36 -0.68 -0.30 7.97
CA GLN A 36 0.72 -0.03 7.62
C GLN A 36 0.78 1.33 6.95
N ILE A 37 1.45 2.31 7.55
CA ILE A 37 1.60 3.65 6.98
C ILE A 37 2.98 3.73 6.32
N ILE A 38 3.03 3.91 5.00
CA ILE A 38 4.29 3.96 4.24
C ILE A 38 4.47 5.34 3.63
N ASP A 39 5.58 5.98 4.01
CA ASP A 39 6.06 7.21 3.40
C ASP A 39 7.09 6.89 2.33
N VAL A 40 6.75 7.11 1.06
CA VAL A 40 7.67 6.84 -0.06
C VAL A 40 8.51 8.04 -0.49
N ARG A 41 8.63 9.05 0.37
CA ARG A 41 9.56 10.18 0.19
C ARG A 41 11.00 9.79 0.49
N THR A 42 11.94 10.70 0.22
CA THR A 42 13.35 10.47 0.59
C THR A 42 13.53 10.52 2.12
N PRO A 43 14.60 9.93 2.68
CA PRO A 43 14.87 9.98 4.11
C PRO A 43 14.94 11.40 4.65
N ASN A 44 15.58 12.32 3.91
CA ASN A 44 15.62 13.74 4.30
C ASN A 44 14.22 14.37 4.37
N GLU A 45 13.31 14.07 3.43
CA GLU A 45 11.92 14.58 3.51
C GLU A 45 11.19 14.00 4.74
N PHE A 46 11.44 12.74 5.09
CA PHE A 46 10.84 12.06 6.24
C PHE A 46 11.36 12.58 7.58
N GLU A 47 12.67 12.81 7.70
CA GLU A 47 13.33 13.37 8.89
C GLU A 47 12.87 14.80 9.19
N ASN A 48 12.49 15.58 8.17
CA ASN A 48 11.94 16.93 8.31
C ASN A 48 10.45 16.95 8.72
N GLY A 49 9.86 15.78 9.01
CA GLY A 49 8.48 15.63 9.45
C GLY A 49 7.73 14.60 8.62
N HIS A 50 6.93 13.77 9.28
CA HIS A 50 6.19 12.67 8.67
C HIS A 50 4.90 12.38 9.47
N ILE A 51 4.02 11.58 8.89
CA ILE A 51 2.82 11.07 9.58
C ILE A 51 3.28 10.11 10.68
N GLU A 52 2.77 10.26 11.90
CA GLU A 52 3.13 9.41 13.03
C GLU A 52 2.97 7.92 12.71
N ASN A 53 3.91 7.09 13.17
CA ASN A 53 3.98 5.64 12.92
C ASN A 53 4.22 5.24 11.45
N ALA A 54 4.53 6.19 10.56
CA ALA A 54 4.93 5.88 9.20
C ALA A 54 6.32 5.21 9.15
N VAL A 55 6.47 4.25 8.24
CA VAL A 55 7.77 3.68 7.87
C VAL A 55 8.21 4.32 6.56
N ASN A 56 9.44 4.83 6.53
CA ASN A 56 10.01 5.38 5.31
C ASN A 56 10.55 4.27 4.41
N ILE A 57 10.08 4.23 3.15
CA ILE A 57 10.63 3.38 2.10
C ILE A 57 10.77 4.24 0.84
N ASP A 58 11.96 4.79 0.61
CA ASP A 58 12.19 5.76 -0.47
C ASP A 58 11.92 5.14 -1.86
N PHE A 59 10.93 5.71 -2.56
CA PHE A 59 10.58 5.32 -3.92
C PHE A 59 11.75 5.35 -4.90
N LYS A 60 12.74 6.21 -4.65
CA LYS A 60 13.90 6.41 -5.53
C LYS A 60 15.07 5.48 -5.20
N ALA A 61 15.02 4.77 -4.08
CA ALA A 61 16.10 3.89 -3.68
C ALA A 61 16.13 2.62 -4.54
N ALA A 62 17.34 2.09 -4.78
CA ALA A 62 17.52 0.90 -5.62
C ALA A 62 16.88 -0.36 -5.03
N ASP A 63 16.74 -0.40 -3.71
CA ASP A 63 16.15 -1.47 -2.91
C ASP A 63 14.64 -1.27 -2.64
N PHE A 64 13.98 -0.28 -3.28
CA PHE A 64 12.57 0.01 -3.07
C PHE A 64 11.67 -1.23 -3.19
N ILE A 65 11.85 -2.02 -4.26
CA ILE A 65 11.06 -3.24 -4.52
C ILE A 65 11.31 -4.32 -3.47
N GLU A 66 12.55 -4.48 -3.02
CA GLU A 66 12.92 -5.43 -1.98
C GLU A 66 12.23 -5.07 -0.66
N ASN A 67 12.34 -3.80 -0.25
CA ASN A 67 11.78 -3.30 0.99
C ASN A 67 10.24 -3.39 1.04
N ILE A 68 9.53 -3.01 -0.03
CA ILE A 68 8.07 -3.17 -0.06
C ILE A 68 7.64 -4.64 -0.10
N SER A 69 8.45 -5.54 -0.67
CA SER A 69 8.12 -6.96 -0.75
C SER A 69 8.13 -7.66 0.61
N ALA A 70 8.82 -7.10 1.60
CA ALA A 70 8.86 -7.60 2.97
C ALA A 70 7.63 -7.21 3.81
N LEU A 71 6.77 -6.31 3.31
CA LEU A 71 5.57 -5.86 4.04
C LEU A 71 4.46 -6.92 4.02
N ASN A 72 3.54 -6.82 4.97
CA ASN A 72 2.38 -7.72 5.02
C ASN A 72 1.34 -7.32 3.98
N LYS A 73 1.26 -8.09 2.89
CA LYS A 73 0.35 -7.85 1.75
C LYS A 73 -1.14 -7.95 2.11
N ASN A 74 -1.48 -8.63 3.19
CA ASN A 74 -2.86 -8.84 3.65
C ASN A 74 -3.33 -7.74 4.62
N LYS A 75 -2.43 -6.89 5.11
CA LYS A 75 -2.75 -5.78 6.00
C LYS A 75 -2.97 -4.51 5.17
N THR A 76 -4.04 -3.77 5.46
CA THR A 76 -4.33 -2.49 4.81
C THR A 76 -3.12 -1.58 4.84
N LEU A 77 -2.81 -1.02 3.67
CA LEU A 77 -1.72 -0.10 3.45
C LEU A 77 -2.27 1.32 3.28
N LEU A 78 -1.73 2.26 4.04
CA LEU A 78 -1.87 3.69 3.80
C LEU A 78 -0.56 4.18 3.23
N ILE A 79 -0.57 4.78 2.04
CA ILE A 79 0.64 5.22 1.35
C ILE A 79 0.53 6.71 1.03
N TYR A 80 1.65 7.41 1.16
CA TYR A 80 1.72 8.79 0.72
C TYR A 80 3.14 9.14 0.27
N CYS A 81 3.24 10.24 -0.46
CA CYS A 81 4.52 10.87 -0.77
C CYS A 81 4.38 12.37 -0.56
N ARG A 82 5.22 13.20 -1.20
CA ARG A 82 5.08 14.66 -1.10
C ARG A 82 3.77 15.19 -1.70
N SER A 83 3.36 14.72 -2.88
CA SER A 83 2.29 15.33 -3.67
C SER A 83 1.28 14.37 -4.29
N GLY A 84 1.31 13.08 -3.94
CA GLY A 84 0.54 12.01 -4.59
C GLY A 84 1.23 11.35 -5.81
N ASN A 85 2.21 12.00 -6.45
CA ASN A 85 2.80 11.48 -7.70
C ASN A 85 3.64 10.20 -7.54
N ARG A 86 4.46 10.12 -6.49
CA ARG A 86 5.30 8.92 -6.23
C ARG A 86 4.46 7.80 -5.61
N SER A 87 3.59 8.14 -4.66
CA SER A 87 2.71 7.19 -3.99
C SER A 87 1.74 6.53 -4.96
N GLY A 88 1.18 7.25 -5.94
CA GLY A 88 0.33 6.62 -6.96
C GLY A 88 1.06 5.63 -7.86
N LYS A 89 2.38 5.82 -8.10
CA LYS A 89 3.21 4.84 -8.82
C LYS A 89 3.55 3.65 -7.93
N ALA A 90 3.94 3.91 -6.68
CA ALA A 90 4.22 2.90 -5.69
C ALA A 90 3.00 2.00 -5.43
N ALA A 91 1.80 2.58 -5.30
CA ALA A 91 0.55 1.86 -5.11
C ALA A 91 0.30 0.84 -6.24
N LYS A 92 0.51 1.22 -7.50
CA LYS A 92 0.38 0.31 -8.66
C LYS A 92 1.39 -0.83 -8.64
N ILE A 93 2.63 -0.56 -8.21
CA ILE A 93 3.65 -1.59 -8.05
C ILE A 93 3.24 -2.56 -6.93
N MET A 94 2.82 -2.04 -5.78
CA MET A 94 2.41 -2.84 -4.62
C MET A 94 1.17 -3.67 -4.94
N ASP A 95 0.19 -3.10 -5.63
CA ASP A 95 -0.96 -3.80 -6.20
C ASP A 95 -0.54 -5.00 -7.06
N SER A 96 0.41 -4.78 -7.98
CA SER A 96 0.99 -5.84 -8.83
C SER A 96 1.76 -6.91 -8.03
N LEU A 97 2.26 -6.57 -6.84
CA LEU A 97 2.94 -7.50 -5.92
C LEU A 97 1.96 -8.25 -5.01
N GLY A 98 0.65 -8.01 -5.14
CA GLY A 98 -0.41 -8.76 -4.44
C GLY A 98 -0.88 -8.13 -3.14
N PHE A 99 -0.66 -6.83 -2.93
CA PHE A 99 -1.27 -6.10 -1.82
C PHE A 99 -2.79 -5.99 -2.03
N THR A 100 -3.57 -6.30 -1.01
CA THR A 100 -5.02 -6.47 -1.17
C THR A 100 -5.80 -5.16 -1.02
N LYS A 101 -5.31 -4.23 -0.20
CA LYS A 101 -6.01 -2.98 0.12
C LYS A 101 -5.05 -1.82 0.34
N ILE A 102 -5.09 -0.84 -0.53
CA ILE A 102 -4.20 0.32 -0.57
C ILE A 102 -5.02 1.62 -0.60
N TYR A 103 -4.71 2.53 0.32
CA TYR A 103 -5.23 3.89 0.33
C TYR A 103 -4.09 4.89 0.10
N ASP A 104 -4.19 5.70 -0.96
CA ASP A 104 -3.22 6.75 -1.28
C ASP A 104 -3.76 8.12 -0.82
N LEU A 105 -2.95 8.89 -0.09
CA LEU A 105 -3.34 10.23 0.36
C LEU A 105 -3.38 11.21 -0.81
N GLU A 106 -4.57 11.72 -1.12
CA GLU A 106 -4.76 12.78 -2.11
C GLU A 106 -3.93 14.03 -1.75
N GLY A 107 -3.12 14.50 -2.69
CA GLY A 107 -2.22 15.64 -2.49
C GLY A 107 -0.97 15.32 -1.65
N GLY A 108 -0.83 14.08 -1.14
CA GLY A 108 0.28 13.64 -0.31
C GLY A 108 0.50 14.49 0.95
N PHE A 109 1.73 14.52 1.43
CA PHE A 109 2.14 15.25 2.64
C PHE A 109 1.93 16.77 2.53
N MET A 110 1.81 17.35 1.32
CA MET A 110 1.45 18.77 1.19
C MET A 110 0.02 19.08 1.62
N ASN A 111 -0.85 18.06 1.66
CA ASN A 111 -2.23 18.16 2.14
C ASN A 111 -2.39 17.64 3.58
N TRP A 112 -1.30 17.16 4.19
CA TRP A 112 -1.24 16.68 5.57
C TRP A 112 -1.11 17.83 6.56
#